data_AF-A0A7C7ZIK1-F1
#
_entry.id   AF-A0A7C7ZIK1-F1
#
_cell.length_a   1.000
_cell.length_b   1.000
_cell.length_c   1.000
_cell.angle_alpha   90.00
_cell.angle_beta   90.00
_cell.angle_gamma   90.00
#
_symmetry.space_group_name_H-M   'P 1'
#
loop_
_entity.id
_entity.type
_entity.pdbx_description
1 polymer ?
#
loop_
_entity_poly.entity_id
_entity_poly.type
_entity_poly.pdbx_seq_one_letter_code
_entity_poly.pdbx_strand_id
1 'polypeptide(L)'
;MVMNGLELDEGDWTLYANEPDLDTLFAVWVLLNFRRIPKLSSRSKDTLLPLLRLEGAIDANGAELSDYCGLTQNTLREARSRLDTLHTLEKEFRAKERWPEFDIRGFTAAMLGELDQLVYTRADFQDHTSIEEILGHLEIDDRKVAVACRDRSGIYEAERSLKNRFGDQLGIIVLEKSNEEDNREFTLRRVSALLNFDLAPAYDLLNLVDPAVNGRPPGNRWGGSDDIGGSPRTSGTQLSANDVLRLLQRAYERKTSRQKNWPWFAATTTTTAMILMSSIAAFIGTAAVGLRTGALESLTRGGAGLVAMSLVALAFALPTTFSASERRPWLYGWRRPAGHDWLYLVPAVLLCALPANALAPKNLEYETASLVTAFVVVCLAAVATEAWFRGVVHGWYLFRGPTQRVDGRWMLSRAASVSSFLYMLSYILLAYAWNITNANPFPQSPFEIASLVIAGLGGGVALAMIRERSLSIWPGVGAQILAATVAGGLALGGVSLF
;
A
#
# COMPACT_ATOMS: atom_id res chain seq x y z
N MET A 1 -51.81 -3.24 0.92
CA MET A 1 -51.58 -2.17 -0.07
C MET A 1 -50.18 -1.54 0.05
N VAL A 2 -49.60 -1.38 1.25
CA VAL A 2 -48.20 -0.93 1.43
C VAL A 2 -47.14 -1.99 1.09
N MET A 3 -47.49 -3.28 1.15
CA MET A 3 -46.53 -4.38 0.95
C MET A 3 -46.24 -4.73 -0.52
N ASN A 4 -46.96 -4.18 -1.51
CA ASN A 4 -46.84 -4.59 -2.93
C ASN A 4 -47.15 -3.47 -3.96
N GLY A 5 -47.40 -2.22 -3.56
CA GLY A 5 -48.03 -1.23 -4.45
C GLY A 5 -47.29 0.09 -4.69
N LEU A 6 -46.23 0.39 -3.92
CA LEU A 6 -45.47 1.63 -4.04
C LEU A 6 -43.98 1.29 -4.07
N GLU A 7 -43.27 1.73 -5.12
CA GLU A 7 -41.81 1.61 -5.26
C GLU A 7 -41.12 2.64 -4.34
N LEU A 8 -41.32 2.52 -3.03
CA LEU A 8 -40.65 3.38 -2.03
C LEU A 8 -39.17 3.01 -1.83
N ASP A 9 -38.70 1.95 -2.51
CA ASP A 9 -37.35 1.44 -2.37
C ASP A 9 -36.29 2.19 -3.19
N GLU A 10 -36.71 2.96 -4.19
CA GLU A 10 -35.83 3.67 -5.12
C GLU A 10 -36.17 5.17 -5.20
N GLY A 11 -35.14 6.02 -5.23
CA GLY A 11 -35.27 7.48 -5.41
C GLY A 11 -35.50 8.30 -4.14
N ASP A 12 -35.50 9.62 -4.31
CA ASP A 12 -35.85 10.59 -3.25
C ASP A 12 -37.36 10.86 -3.30
N TRP A 13 -38.05 10.65 -2.18
CA TRP A 13 -39.48 10.87 -2.06
C TRP A 13 -39.77 12.00 -1.08
N THR A 14 -40.79 12.80 -1.40
CA THR A 14 -41.33 13.84 -0.53
C THR A 14 -42.74 13.45 -0.13
N LEU A 15 -43.00 13.35 1.16
CA LEU A 15 -44.34 13.05 1.68
C LEU A 15 -45.12 14.36 1.89
N TYR A 16 -46.25 14.49 1.20
CA TYR A 16 -47.19 15.58 1.42
C TYR A 16 -48.36 15.04 2.24
N ALA A 17 -48.52 15.57 3.45
CA ALA A 17 -49.63 15.26 4.34
C ALA A 17 -50.49 16.52 4.54
N ASN A 18 -51.78 16.29 4.76
CA ASN A 18 -52.77 17.29 5.14
C ASN A 18 -52.62 17.65 6.63
N GLU A 19 -53.72 17.81 7.36
CA GLU A 19 -53.69 18.06 8.80
C GLU A 19 -53.14 16.81 9.53
N PRO A 20 -52.29 16.95 10.56
CA PRO A 20 -51.74 15.81 11.29
C PRO A 20 -52.76 15.21 12.28
N ASP A 21 -53.92 14.78 11.80
CA ASP A 21 -54.81 13.91 12.58
C ASP A 21 -54.24 12.50 12.71
N LEU A 22 -54.85 11.70 13.58
CA LEU A 22 -54.28 10.42 14.01
C LEU A 22 -54.15 9.41 12.85
N ASP A 23 -55.12 9.37 11.95
CA ASP A 23 -55.12 8.56 10.73
C ASP A 23 -54.02 9.00 9.75
N THR A 24 -53.85 10.31 9.53
CA THR A 24 -52.74 10.84 8.72
C THR A 24 -51.40 10.50 9.35
N LEU A 25 -51.26 10.64 10.67
CA LEU A 25 -50.04 10.29 11.40
C LEU A 25 -49.73 8.79 11.34
N PHE A 26 -50.74 7.91 11.42
CA PHE A 26 -50.57 6.48 11.21
C PHE A 26 -50.10 6.18 9.78
N ALA A 27 -50.68 6.82 8.77
CA ALA A 27 -50.27 6.65 7.38
C ALA A 27 -48.82 7.12 7.15
N VAL A 28 -48.47 8.31 7.67
CA VAL A 28 -47.10 8.85 7.66
C VAL A 28 -46.14 7.88 8.34
N TRP A 29 -46.46 7.40 9.55
CA TRP A 29 -45.62 6.47 10.29
C TRP A 29 -45.39 5.17 9.51
N VAL A 30 -46.44 4.61 8.90
CA VAL A 30 -46.35 3.39 8.09
C VAL A 30 -45.46 3.60 6.87
N LEU A 31 -45.58 4.74 6.19
CA LEU A 31 -44.75 5.07 5.03
C LEU A 31 -43.29 5.30 5.41
N LEU A 32 -43.00 5.99 6.51
CA LEU A 32 -41.64 6.17 7.02
C LEU A 32 -40.99 4.83 7.44
N ASN A 33 -41.81 3.87 7.89
CA ASN A 33 -41.34 2.60 8.45
C ASN A 33 -41.57 1.38 7.53
N PHE A 34 -41.91 1.59 6.26
CA PHE A 34 -42.38 0.52 5.36
C PHE A 34 -41.39 -0.67 5.24
N ARG A 35 -40.08 -0.41 5.28
CA ARG A 35 -39.02 -1.45 5.24
C ARG A 35 -38.90 -2.27 6.52
N ARG A 36 -39.35 -1.70 7.64
CA ARG A 36 -39.22 -2.29 8.97
C ARG A 36 -40.45 -3.10 9.36
N ILE A 37 -41.64 -2.67 8.95
CA ILE A 37 -42.91 -3.35 9.25
C ILE A 37 -42.89 -4.86 8.91
N PRO A 38 -42.35 -5.32 7.75
CA PRO A 38 -42.25 -6.74 7.45
C PRO A 38 -41.36 -7.52 8.42
N LYS A 39 -40.35 -6.86 8.98
CA LYS A 39 -39.31 -7.43 9.86
C LYS A 39 -39.62 -7.33 11.35
N LEU A 40 -40.70 -6.65 11.71
CA LEU A 40 -41.15 -6.54 13.11
C LEU A 40 -41.35 -7.92 13.74
N SER A 41 -40.99 -8.02 15.02
CA SER A 41 -41.32 -9.17 15.85
C SER A 41 -42.82 -9.46 15.84
N SER A 42 -43.22 -10.73 16.08
CA SER A 42 -44.64 -11.09 16.17
C SER A 42 -45.38 -10.22 17.18
N ARG A 43 -44.76 -9.94 18.33
CA ARG A 43 -45.32 -9.07 19.37
C ARG A 43 -45.59 -7.65 18.87
N SER A 44 -44.63 -7.03 18.16
CA SER A 44 -44.81 -5.69 17.61
C SER A 44 -45.88 -5.66 16.51
N LYS A 45 -46.00 -6.73 15.71
CA LYS A 45 -47.08 -6.88 14.72
C LYS A 45 -48.45 -7.04 15.40
N ASP A 46 -48.52 -7.80 16.48
CA ASP A 46 -49.73 -7.98 17.29
C ASP A 46 -50.16 -6.68 17.99
N THR A 47 -49.26 -5.72 18.15
CA THR A 47 -49.59 -4.35 18.58
C THR A 47 -50.04 -3.47 17.40
N LEU A 48 -49.27 -3.44 16.31
CA LEU A 48 -49.47 -2.51 15.19
C LEU A 48 -50.71 -2.83 14.36
N LEU A 49 -50.90 -4.10 13.95
CA LEU A 49 -51.94 -4.46 13.00
C LEU A 49 -53.37 -4.23 13.55
N PRO A 50 -53.67 -4.54 14.82
CA PRO A 50 -54.97 -4.22 15.38
C PRO A 50 -55.26 -2.72 15.46
N LEU A 51 -54.24 -1.89 15.73
CA LEU A 51 -54.40 -0.43 15.76
C LEU A 51 -54.76 0.12 14.37
N LEU A 52 -53.99 -0.25 13.35
CA LEU A 52 -54.27 0.14 11.97
C LEU A 52 -55.64 -0.35 11.50
N ARG A 53 -56.04 -1.56 11.94
CA ARG A 53 -57.34 -2.14 11.59
C ARG A 53 -58.50 -1.41 12.27
N LEU A 54 -58.35 -1.08 13.54
CA LEU A 54 -59.37 -0.36 14.31
C LEU A 54 -59.53 1.06 13.77
N GLU A 55 -58.42 1.77 13.57
CA GLU A 55 -58.45 3.15 13.07
C GLU A 55 -59.05 3.23 11.67
N GLY A 56 -58.61 2.36 10.75
CA GLY A 56 -59.20 2.30 9.42
C GLY A 56 -60.68 1.90 9.41
N ALA A 57 -61.16 1.17 10.43
CA ALA A 57 -62.57 0.85 10.56
C ALA A 57 -63.40 2.03 11.09
N ILE A 58 -62.84 2.80 12.02
CA ILE A 58 -63.44 4.03 12.56
C ILE A 58 -63.52 5.09 11.45
N ASP A 59 -62.44 5.29 10.70
CA ASP A 59 -62.39 6.24 9.59
C ASP A 59 -63.41 5.89 8.50
N ALA A 60 -63.45 4.62 8.08
CA ALA A 60 -64.33 4.19 7.00
C ALA A 60 -65.82 4.12 7.38
N ASN A 61 -66.17 3.77 8.62
CA ASN A 61 -67.56 3.43 9.00
C ASN A 61 -68.10 4.20 10.21
N GLY A 62 -67.29 5.06 10.81
CA GLY A 62 -67.60 5.73 12.08
C GLY A 62 -67.36 4.86 13.31
N ALA A 63 -67.19 5.52 14.46
CA ALA A 63 -66.88 4.86 15.73
C ALA A 63 -67.94 3.85 16.19
N GLU A 64 -69.21 4.07 15.84
CA GLU A 64 -70.35 3.21 16.22
C GLU A 64 -70.25 1.79 15.65
N LEU A 65 -69.60 1.62 14.49
CA LEU A 65 -69.45 0.33 13.81
C LEU A 65 -68.05 -0.30 14.01
N SER A 66 -67.18 0.33 14.79
CA SER A 66 -65.80 -0.13 15.00
C SER A 66 -65.70 -1.47 15.76
N ASP A 67 -66.77 -1.86 16.46
CA ASP A 67 -66.88 -3.18 17.12
C ASP A 67 -66.92 -4.34 16.09
N TYR A 68 -67.25 -4.06 14.83
CA TYR A 68 -67.32 -5.04 13.73
C TYR A 68 -66.06 -5.09 12.87
N CYS A 69 -64.92 -4.55 13.34
CA CYS A 69 -63.66 -4.52 12.59
C CYS A 69 -62.96 -5.90 12.41
N GLY A 70 -63.51 -6.96 13.00
CA GLY A 70 -63.02 -8.34 12.88
C GLY A 70 -61.92 -8.73 13.88
N LEU A 71 -61.71 -7.92 14.92
CA LEU A 71 -60.80 -8.22 16.03
C LEU A 71 -61.50 -9.04 17.12
N THR A 72 -60.74 -9.84 17.87
CA THR A 72 -61.28 -10.49 19.08
C THR A 72 -61.60 -9.46 20.15
N GLN A 73 -62.55 -9.73 21.05
CA GLN A 73 -62.95 -8.77 22.10
C GLN A 73 -61.79 -8.33 23.01
N ASN A 74 -60.79 -9.18 23.24
CA ASN A 74 -59.62 -8.82 24.04
C ASN A 74 -58.71 -7.85 23.26
N THR A 75 -58.39 -8.20 22.01
CA THR A 75 -57.56 -7.37 21.13
C THR A 75 -58.22 -6.03 20.83
N LEU A 76 -59.54 -6.01 20.62
CA LEU A 76 -60.30 -4.78 20.39
C LEU A 76 -60.24 -3.84 21.60
N ARG A 77 -60.42 -4.37 22.82
CA ARG A 77 -60.32 -3.57 24.05
C ARG A 77 -58.91 -2.99 24.24
N GLU A 78 -57.88 -3.78 23.99
CA GLU A 78 -56.49 -3.32 24.07
C GLU A 78 -56.17 -2.26 23.01
N ALA A 79 -56.57 -2.51 21.76
CA ALA A 79 -56.37 -1.56 20.66
C ALA A 79 -57.11 -0.24 20.92
N ARG A 80 -58.38 -0.31 21.38
CA ARG A 80 -59.16 0.89 21.72
C ARG A 80 -58.53 1.66 22.87
N SER A 81 -58.08 1.00 23.94
CA SER A 81 -57.41 1.67 25.06
C SER A 81 -56.13 2.41 24.62
N ARG A 82 -55.35 1.82 23.72
CA ARG A 82 -54.14 2.46 23.16
C ARG A 82 -54.51 3.64 22.26
N LEU A 83 -55.55 3.50 21.43
CA LEU A 83 -56.05 4.56 20.57
C LEU A 83 -56.60 5.75 21.38
N ASP A 84 -57.36 5.48 22.45
CA ASP A 84 -57.89 6.49 23.37
C ASP A 84 -56.76 7.29 24.04
N THR A 85 -55.63 6.64 24.32
CA THR A 85 -54.43 7.31 24.86
C THR A 85 -53.86 8.30 23.85
N LEU A 86 -53.73 7.89 22.58
CA LEU A 86 -53.26 8.76 21.49
C LEU A 86 -54.23 9.92 21.22
N HIS A 87 -55.55 9.67 21.22
CA HIS A 87 -56.55 10.74 21.08
C HIS A 87 -56.56 11.70 22.27
N THR A 88 -56.26 11.22 23.48
CA THR A 88 -56.16 12.10 24.65
C THR A 88 -54.96 13.05 24.49
N LEU A 89 -53.82 12.53 24.06
CA LEU A 89 -52.65 13.34 23.75
C LEU A 89 -52.95 14.35 22.63
N GLU A 90 -53.56 13.92 21.54
CA GLU A 90 -54.00 14.81 20.45
C GLU A 90 -54.88 15.95 20.97
N LYS A 91 -55.89 15.63 21.81
CA LYS A 91 -56.77 16.63 22.42
C LYS A 91 -56.03 17.58 23.35
N GLU A 92 -55.08 17.09 24.15
CA GLU A 92 -54.27 17.92 25.03
C GLU A 92 -53.36 18.88 24.25
N PHE A 93 -52.78 18.42 23.13
CA PHE A 93 -51.99 19.26 22.23
C PHE A 93 -52.88 20.31 21.54
N ARG A 94 -54.06 19.92 21.05
CA ARG A 94 -55.03 20.85 20.41
C ARG A 94 -55.66 21.84 21.39
N ALA A 95 -55.82 21.46 22.66
CA ALA A 95 -56.35 22.33 23.70
C ALA A 95 -55.33 23.39 24.17
N LYS A 96 -54.03 23.19 23.90
CA LYS A 96 -52.95 24.00 24.45
C LYS A 96 -52.65 25.30 23.73
N GLU A 97 -53.08 25.58 22.49
CA GLU A 97 -52.95 26.96 21.96
C GLU A 97 -53.75 27.31 20.68
N ARG A 98 -54.04 28.61 20.58
CA ARG A 98 -54.66 29.28 19.43
C ARG A 98 -53.85 29.00 18.15
N TRP A 99 -54.58 28.69 17.09
CA TRP A 99 -54.09 28.25 15.77
C TRP A 99 -52.97 29.05 15.07
N PRO A 100 -52.66 30.33 15.38
CA PRO A 100 -51.54 31.04 14.73
C PRO A 100 -50.13 30.65 15.21
N GLU A 101 -49.97 30.04 16.39
CA GLU A 101 -48.66 29.72 16.99
C GLU A 101 -48.41 28.20 17.17
N PHE A 102 -49.33 27.36 16.68
CA PHE A 102 -49.27 25.91 16.86
C PHE A 102 -48.09 25.29 16.09
N ASP A 103 -47.10 24.74 16.81
CA ASP A 103 -45.98 24.01 16.22
C ASP A 103 -46.42 22.63 15.71
N ILE A 104 -46.97 22.62 14.49
CA ILE A 104 -47.38 21.43 13.75
C ILE A 104 -46.22 20.42 13.66
N ARG A 105 -44.97 20.87 13.52
CA ARG A 105 -43.80 19.98 13.37
C ARG A 105 -43.46 19.31 14.69
N GLY A 106 -43.43 20.08 15.78
CA GLY A 106 -43.22 19.57 17.13
C GLY A 106 -44.29 18.56 17.54
N PHE A 107 -45.56 18.87 17.26
CA PHE A 107 -46.68 17.95 17.48
C PHE A 107 -46.55 16.65 16.67
N THR A 108 -46.29 16.77 15.35
CA THR A 108 -46.10 15.61 14.46
C THR A 108 -44.96 14.72 14.95
N ALA A 109 -43.81 15.30 15.30
CA ALA A 109 -42.65 14.56 15.79
C ALA A 109 -42.94 13.86 17.13
N ALA A 110 -43.64 14.52 18.05
CA ALA A 110 -44.03 13.94 19.33
C ALA A 110 -44.98 12.74 19.15
N MET A 111 -46.02 12.90 18.32
CA MET A 111 -46.97 11.80 18.04
C MET A 111 -46.31 10.61 17.35
N LEU A 112 -45.41 10.85 16.38
CA LEU A 112 -44.63 9.78 15.75
C LEU A 112 -43.72 9.08 16.78
N GLY A 113 -43.16 9.82 17.73
CA GLY A 113 -42.37 9.27 18.83
C GLY A 113 -43.18 8.39 19.80
N GLU A 114 -44.45 8.74 20.06
CA GLU A 114 -45.36 7.91 20.84
C GLU A 114 -45.74 6.63 20.08
N LEU A 115 -45.99 6.72 18.77
CA LEU A 115 -46.21 5.55 17.91
C LEU A 115 -44.99 4.63 17.89
N ASP A 116 -43.78 5.19 17.83
CA ASP A 116 -42.54 4.42 17.92
C ASP A 116 -42.43 3.65 19.24
N GLN A 117 -42.69 4.32 20.37
CA GLN A 117 -42.63 3.69 21.70
C GLN A 117 -43.71 2.61 21.89
N LEU A 118 -44.87 2.80 21.26
CA LEU A 118 -45.99 1.86 21.32
C LEU A 118 -45.67 0.56 20.55
N VAL A 119 -45.04 0.69 19.38
CA VAL A 119 -44.85 -0.43 18.43
C VAL A 119 -43.48 -1.09 18.58
N TYR A 120 -42.41 -0.31 18.71
CA TYR A 120 -41.05 -0.83 18.73
C TYR A 120 -40.57 -1.19 20.13
N THR A 121 -39.75 -2.23 20.18
CA THR A 121 -38.93 -2.58 21.34
C THR A 121 -37.46 -2.32 21.03
N ARG A 122 -36.60 -2.23 22.06
CA ARG A 122 -35.14 -2.11 21.86
C ARG A 122 -34.54 -3.26 21.04
N ALA A 123 -35.17 -4.44 21.05
CA ALA A 123 -34.72 -5.59 20.28
C ALA A 123 -34.92 -5.41 18.77
N ASP A 124 -35.94 -4.66 18.35
CA ASP A 124 -36.25 -4.43 16.93
C ASP A 124 -35.22 -3.52 16.22
N PHE A 125 -34.25 -2.96 16.97
CA PHE A 125 -33.14 -2.15 16.44
C PHE A 125 -31.78 -2.84 16.49
N GLN A 126 -31.70 -4.11 16.91
CA GLN A 126 -30.42 -4.84 17.05
C GLN A 126 -29.79 -5.23 15.70
N ASP A 127 -30.57 -5.24 14.61
CA ASP A 127 -30.12 -5.60 13.25
C ASP A 127 -29.36 -4.49 12.50
N HIS A 128 -29.10 -3.35 13.15
CA HIS A 128 -28.20 -2.32 12.65
C HIS A 128 -26.88 -2.37 13.40
N THR A 129 -26.07 -3.38 13.08
CA THR A 129 -24.63 -3.28 13.26
C THR A 129 -24.11 -2.34 12.18
N SER A 130 -24.28 -1.04 12.45
CA SER A 130 -23.56 -0.01 11.72
C SER A 130 -22.08 -0.29 11.92
N ILE A 131 -21.35 -0.40 10.81
CA ILE A 131 -19.90 -0.17 10.77
C ILE A 131 -19.58 0.89 11.83
N GLU A 132 -18.77 0.53 12.82
CA GLU A 132 -18.51 1.43 13.96
C GLU A 132 -17.96 2.76 13.47
N GLU A 133 -17.10 2.70 12.44
CA GLU A 133 -16.51 3.87 11.82
C GLU A 133 -16.06 3.58 10.39
N ILE A 134 -16.37 4.47 9.44
CA ILE A 134 -15.75 4.46 8.11
C ILE A 134 -14.54 5.38 8.17
N LEU A 135 -13.35 4.80 8.02
CA LEU A 135 -12.07 5.49 8.12
C LEU A 135 -11.73 6.25 6.83
N GLY A 136 -12.25 5.79 5.69
CA GLY A 136 -12.09 6.45 4.39
C GLY A 136 -12.47 5.56 3.20
N HIS A 137 -12.52 6.15 2.01
CA HIS A 137 -12.71 5.41 0.77
C HIS A 137 -11.95 6.06 -0.39
N LEU A 138 -11.46 5.27 -1.34
CA LEU A 138 -10.76 5.75 -2.54
C LEU A 138 -11.15 4.91 -3.77
N GLU A 139 -11.22 5.55 -4.93
CA GLU A 139 -11.38 4.86 -6.21
C GLU A 139 -10.06 4.15 -6.59
N ILE A 140 -10.16 2.86 -6.94
CA ILE A 140 -9.02 1.99 -7.25
C ILE A 140 -8.95 1.58 -8.72
N ASP A 141 -10.09 1.49 -9.40
CA ASP A 141 -10.24 1.18 -10.82
C ASP A 141 -11.54 1.82 -11.32
N ASP A 142 -11.79 1.89 -12.63
CA ASP A 142 -12.94 2.58 -13.21
C ASP A 142 -14.26 2.22 -12.49
N ARG A 143 -14.78 3.16 -11.67
CA ARG A 143 -16.01 3.01 -10.85
C ARG A 143 -15.96 1.95 -9.73
N LYS A 144 -14.77 1.51 -9.31
CA LYS A 144 -14.58 0.61 -8.16
C LYS A 144 -13.88 1.32 -7.01
N VAL A 145 -14.38 1.11 -5.81
CA VAL A 145 -13.96 1.79 -4.59
C VAL A 145 -13.38 0.78 -3.59
N ALA A 146 -12.25 1.12 -2.99
CA ALA A 146 -11.76 0.50 -1.76
C ALA A 146 -12.26 1.30 -0.56
N VAL A 147 -12.81 0.62 0.43
CA VAL A 147 -13.35 1.24 1.65
C VAL A 147 -12.63 0.71 2.86
N ALA A 148 -12.11 1.60 3.70
CA ALA A 148 -11.57 1.26 5.01
C ALA A 148 -12.58 1.53 6.11
N CYS A 149 -12.75 0.56 7.00
CA CYS A 149 -13.72 0.64 8.07
C CYS A 149 -13.24 -0.10 9.32
N ARG A 150 -13.79 0.26 10.47
CA ARG A 150 -13.67 -0.47 11.72
C ARG A 150 -15.00 -1.10 12.06
N ASP A 151 -14.98 -2.39 12.38
CA ASP A 151 -16.19 -3.14 12.74
C ASP A 151 -15.82 -4.31 13.66
N ARG A 152 -16.57 -4.51 14.75
CA ARG A 152 -16.41 -5.63 15.68
C ARG A 152 -17.04 -6.92 15.18
N SER A 153 -18.02 -6.82 14.29
CA SER A 153 -18.83 -7.96 13.85
C SER A 153 -18.11 -8.88 12.87
N GLY A 154 -17.11 -8.37 12.16
CA GLY A 154 -16.28 -9.14 11.24
C GLY A 154 -16.37 -8.65 9.79
N ILE A 155 -15.58 -9.24 8.91
CA ILE A 155 -15.42 -8.74 7.53
C ILE A 155 -16.62 -9.07 6.63
N TYR A 156 -17.40 -10.10 6.97
CA TYR A 156 -18.56 -10.52 6.17
C TYR A 156 -19.79 -9.66 6.48
N GLU A 157 -19.96 -9.29 7.75
CA GLU A 157 -20.96 -8.34 8.22
C GLU A 157 -20.67 -6.95 7.67
N ALA A 158 -19.41 -6.51 7.77
CA ALA A 158 -18.96 -5.26 7.17
C ALA A 158 -19.20 -5.23 5.65
N GLU A 159 -18.96 -6.35 4.93
CA GLU A 159 -19.27 -6.46 3.50
C GLU A 159 -20.76 -6.25 3.21
N ARG A 160 -21.66 -6.90 3.97
CA ARG A 160 -23.10 -6.76 3.78
C ARG A 160 -23.54 -5.30 4.00
N SER A 161 -23.06 -4.66 5.06
CA SER A 161 -23.37 -3.27 5.36
C SER A 161 -22.82 -2.30 4.32
N LEU A 162 -21.59 -2.51 3.85
CA LEU A 162 -20.97 -1.69 2.81
C LEU A 162 -21.63 -1.86 1.44
N LYS A 163 -22.09 -3.07 1.09
CA LYS A 163 -22.84 -3.30 -0.16
C LYS A 163 -24.12 -2.49 -0.22
N ASN A 164 -24.83 -2.32 0.90
CA ASN A 164 -26.03 -1.48 0.92
C ASN A 164 -25.72 0.00 0.62
N ARG A 165 -24.52 0.48 0.96
CA ARG A 165 -24.13 1.89 0.79
C ARG A 165 -23.44 2.18 -0.55
N PHE A 166 -22.52 1.31 -0.97
CA PHE A 166 -21.68 1.52 -2.16
C PHE A 166 -22.15 0.70 -3.36
N GLY A 167 -23.11 -0.21 -3.16
CA GLY A 167 -23.67 -1.06 -4.21
C GLY A 167 -22.58 -1.83 -4.96
N ASP A 168 -22.71 -1.85 -6.29
CA ASP A 168 -21.78 -2.53 -7.18
C ASP A 168 -20.41 -1.86 -7.28
N GLN A 169 -20.24 -0.64 -6.78
CA GLN A 169 -18.95 0.06 -6.80
C GLN A 169 -17.98 -0.52 -5.76
N LEU A 170 -18.46 -1.27 -4.77
CA LEU A 170 -17.60 -1.83 -3.73
C LEU A 170 -16.66 -2.90 -4.29
N GLY A 171 -15.36 -2.61 -4.31
CA GLY A 171 -14.32 -3.51 -4.83
C GLY A 171 -13.54 -4.23 -3.75
N ILE A 172 -12.93 -3.48 -2.83
CA ILE A 172 -12.08 -3.99 -1.76
C ILE A 172 -12.51 -3.41 -0.42
N ILE A 173 -12.51 -4.25 0.62
CA ILE A 173 -12.77 -3.85 2.00
C ILE A 173 -11.45 -3.96 2.77
N VAL A 174 -11.14 -2.91 3.52
CA VAL A 174 -10.03 -2.84 4.47
C VAL A 174 -10.63 -2.76 5.87
N LEU A 175 -10.77 -3.91 6.54
CA LEU A 175 -11.30 -3.97 7.89
C LEU A 175 -10.16 -3.80 8.90
N GLU A 176 -10.20 -2.74 9.69
CA GLU A 176 -9.35 -2.57 10.87
C GLU A 176 -9.94 -3.37 12.04
N LYS A 177 -9.18 -4.36 12.54
CA LYS A 177 -9.55 -5.18 13.69
C LYS A 177 -9.02 -4.61 15.00
N SER A 178 -7.79 -4.11 14.96
CA SER A 178 -7.11 -3.50 16.10
C SER A 178 -6.40 -2.23 15.66
N ASN A 179 -6.49 -1.17 16.47
CA ASN A 179 -5.86 0.13 16.24
C ASN A 179 -4.86 0.48 17.36
N GLU A 180 -4.10 -0.50 17.84
CA GLU A 180 -2.94 -0.21 18.67
C GLU A 180 -1.86 0.44 17.81
N GLU A 181 -1.33 1.61 18.21
CA GLU A 181 -0.42 2.42 17.37
C GLU A 181 0.80 1.64 16.85
N ASP A 182 1.32 0.71 17.65
CA ASP A 182 2.49 -0.10 17.33
C ASP A 182 2.16 -1.48 16.71
N ASN A 183 0.88 -1.86 16.66
CA ASN A 183 0.43 -3.17 16.21
C ASN A 183 -0.99 -3.13 15.60
N ARG A 184 -1.16 -2.35 14.53
CA ARG A 184 -2.46 -2.32 13.83
C ARG A 184 -2.68 -3.61 13.08
N GLU A 185 -3.92 -4.08 13.10
CA GLU A 185 -4.32 -5.30 12.39
C GLU A 185 -5.40 -5.00 11.37
N PHE A 186 -5.12 -5.34 10.11
CA PHE A 186 -6.07 -5.19 9.02
C PHE A 186 -6.38 -6.53 8.36
N THR A 187 -7.64 -6.70 7.97
CA THR A 187 -8.08 -7.76 7.06
C THR A 187 -8.52 -7.12 5.75
N LEU A 188 -7.93 -7.58 4.65
CA LEU A 188 -8.23 -7.16 3.29
C LEU A 188 -9.13 -8.19 2.64
N ARG A 189 -10.20 -7.75 1.97
CA ARG A 189 -11.09 -8.64 1.23
C ARG A 189 -11.52 -8.05 -0.10
N ARG A 190 -11.42 -8.86 -1.15
CA ARG A 190 -12.03 -8.62 -2.45
C ARG A 190 -13.50 -9.03 -2.39
N VAL A 191 -14.39 -8.15 -2.81
CA VAL A 191 -15.84 -8.35 -2.66
C VAL A 191 -16.42 -9.35 -3.66
N SER A 192 -15.81 -9.49 -4.84
CA SER A 192 -16.25 -10.43 -5.85
C SER A 192 -15.07 -11.04 -6.60
N ALA A 193 -15.11 -12.36 -6.79
CA ALA A 193 -14.11 -13.07 -7.59
C ALA A 193 -14.17 -12.73 -9.09
N LEU A 194 -15.28 -12.13 -9.55
CA LEU A 194 -15.49 -11.69 -10.93
C LEU A 194 -14.82 -10.34 -11.24
N LEU A 195 -14.18 -9.70 -10.27
CA LEU A 195 -13.38 -8.50 -10.51
C LEU A 195 -12.13 -8.87 -11.29
N ASN A 196 -11.72 -8.00 -12.22
CA ASN A 196 -10.56 -8.20 -13.10
C ASN A 196 -9.19 -8.05 -12.39
N PHE A 197 -9.17 -8.06 -11.06
CA PHE A 197 -7.97 -7.92 -10.25
C PHE A 197 -8.05 -8.79 -8.99
N ASP A 198 -6.91 -9.24 -8.50
CA ASP A 198 -6.73 -9.97 -7.24
C ASP A 198 -5.97 -9.11 -6.21
N LEU A 199 -5.81 -9.61 -4.97
CA LEU A 199 -5.09 -8.90 -3.91
C LEU A 199 -3.56 -9.01 -3.96
N ALA A 200 -2.98 -9.81 -4.86
CA ALA A 200 -1.53 -10.06 -4.87
C ALA A 200 -0.70 -8.80 -5.18
N PRO A 201 -1.04 -7.94 -6.17
CA PRO A 201 -0.37 -6.67 -6.41
C PRO A 201 -0.40 -5.73 -5.20
N ALA A 202 -1.52 -5.72 -4.46
CA ALA A 202 -1.64 -4.95 -3.24
C ALA A 202 -0.68 -5.45 -2.16
N TYR A 203 -0.62 -6.77 -1.95
CA TYR A 203 0.32 -7.36 -0.99
C TYR A 203 1.78 -7.06 -1.33
N ASP A 204 2.16 -7.05 -2.62
CA ASP A 204 3.51 -6.69 -3.04
C ASP A 204 3.88 -5.26 -2.64
N LEU A 205 2.99 -4.30 -2.88
CA LEU A 205 3.24 -2.90 -2.51
C LEU A 205 3.21 -2.69 -1.00
N LEU A 206 2.28 -3.33 -0.28
CA LEU A 206 2.19 -3.24 1.17
C LEU A 206 3.47 -3.79 1.84
N ASN A 207 3.92 -4.97 1.41
CA ASN A 207 5.15 -5.59 1.91
C ASN A 207 6.42 -4.80 1.61
N LEU A 208 6.39 -3.98 0.57
CA LEU A 208 7.49 -3.12 0.21
C LEU A 208 7.57 -1.90 1.12
N VAL A 209 6.42 -1.31 1.45
CA VAL A 209 6.32 0.00 2.10
C VAL A 209 6.21 -0.08 3.60
N ASP A 210 5.54 -1.10 4.13
CA ASP A 210 5.31 -1.29 5.55
C ASP A 210 6.64 -1.49 6.32
N PRO A 211 7.00 -0.59 7.26
CA PRO A 211 8.21 -0.74 8.06
C PRO A 211 8.22 -2.01 8.92
N ALA A 212 7.04 -2.52 9.32
CA ALA A 212 6.91 -3.75 10.08
C ALA A 212 7.35 -4.98 9.26
N VAL A 213 7.30 -4.89 7.92
CA VAL A 213 7.71 -5.96 6.99
C VAL A 213 9.21 -5.82 6.67
N ASN A 214 10.02 -6.17 7.66
CA ASN A 214 11.48 -6.15 7.56
C ASN A 214 12.08 -7.52 7.15
N GLY A 215 11.23 -8.51 6.81
CA GLY A 215 11.66 -9.87 6.45
C GLY A 215 12.17 -10.70 7.63
N ARG A 216 11.84 -10.32 8.87
CA ARG A 216 12.25 -11.01 10.11
C ARG A 216 11.07 -11.03 11.10
N PRO A 217 10.56 -12.21 11.50
CA PRO A 217 10.91 -13.55 11.04
C PRO A 217 10.52 -13.82 9.56
N PRO A 218 11.07 -14.88 8.93
CA PRO A 218 10.65 -15.32 7.60
C PRO A 218 9.14 -15.58 7.61
N GLY A 219 8.39 -14.87 6.75
CA GLY A 219 6.92 -14.94 6.71
C GLY A 219 6.16 -13.84 7.46
N ASN A 220 6.82 -12.93 8.18
CA ASN A 220 6.17 -11.75 8.76
C ASN A 220 5.88 -10.69 7.66
N ARG A 221 4.74 -10.85 6.98
CA ARG A 221 4.36 -10.08 5.80
C ARG A 221 2.83 -10.01 5.63
N TRP A 222 2.36 -9.02 4.87
CA TRP A 222 1.02 -9.01 4.30
C TRP A 222 0.82 -10.19 3.36
N GLY A 223 -0.32 -10.86 3.48
CA GLY A 223 -0.66 -11.97 2.59
C GLY A 223 -1.96 -12.67 2.95
N GLY A 224 -2.32 -13.66 2.13
CA GLY A 224 -3.57 -14.40 2.18
C GLY A 224 -3.82 -15.13 0.87
N SER A 225 -5.07 -15.39 0.57
CA SER A 225 -5.51 -15.79 -0.77
C SER A 225 -5.70 -14.56 -1.67
N ASP A 226 -6.03 -14.81 -2.92
CA ASP A 226 -6.38 -13.77 -3.91
C ASP A 226 -7.64 -12.98 -3.52
N ASP A 227 -8.46 -13.55 -2.61
CA ASP A 227 -9.74 -13.00 -2.17
C ASP A 227 -9.70 -12.39 -0.77
N ILE A 228 -8.91 -12.95 0.13
CA ILE A 228 -8.88 -12.52 1.53
C ILE A 228 -7.50 -12.73 2.15
N GLY A 229 -7.05 -11.75 2.92
CA GLY A 229 -5.82 -11.83 3.69
C GLY A 229 -5.73 -10.70 4.69
N GLY A 230 -4.53 -10.43 5.18
CA GLY A 230 -4.36 -9.41 6.20
C GLY A 230 -2.92 -8.94 6.39
N SER A 231 -2.77 -8.10 7.40
CA SER A 231 -1.49 -7.58 7.89
C SER A 231 -0.59 -8.70 8.44
N PRO A 232 0.71 -8.41 8.63
CA PRO A 232 1.64 -9.37 9.23
C PRO A 232 1.14 -9.87 10.59
N ARG A 233 1.16 -11.19 10.79
CA ARG A 233 0.56 -11.82 11.99
C ARG A 233 1.37 -11.64 13.27
N THR A 234 2.68 -11.41 13.16
CA THR A 234 3.58 -11.37 14.33
C THR A 234 3.77 -9.97 14.86
N SER A 235 3.82 -8.98 13.96
CA SER A 235 4.12 -7.58 14.31
C SER A 235 2.99 -6.60 13.98
N GLY A 236 1.91 -7.07 13.37
CA GLY A 236 0.92 -6.19 12.74
C GLY A 236 1.53 -5.32 11.66
N THR A 237 0.89 -4.18 11.40
CA THR A 237 1.38 -3.14 10.49
C THR A 237 1.57 -1.81 11.21
N GLN A 238 2.51 -1.02 10.71
CA GLN A 238 2.67 0.39 11.10
C GLN A 238 1.96 1.35 10.15
N LEU A 239 1.29 0.84 9.12
CA LEU A 239 0.53 1.64 8.16
C LEU A 239 -0.82 2.05 8.75
N SER A 240 -1.23 3.30 8.51
CA SER A 240 -2.59 3.74 8.81
C SER A 240 -3.59 3.24 7.76
N ALA A 241 -4.88 3.25 8.07
CA ALA A 241 -5.93 2.93 7.09
C ALA A 241 -5.82 3.78 5.81
N ASN A 242 -5.47 5.06 5.94
CA ASN A 242 -5.25 5.96 4.81
C ASN A 242 -4.02 5.57 3.97
N ASP A 243 -2.94 5.12 4.61
CA ASP A 243 -1.76 4.63 3.89
C ASP A 243 -2.10 3.36 3.09
N VAL A 244 -2.85 2.43 3.70
CA VAL A 244 -3.32 1.20 3.05
C VAL A 244 -4.18 1.55 1.84
N LEU A 245 -5.17 2.43 1.98
CA LEU A 245 -6.03 2.86 0.88
C LEU A 245 -5.22 3.49 -0.27
N ARG A 246 -4.26 4.38 0.03
CA ARG A 246 -3.39 4.99 -0.99
C ARG A 246 -2.53 3.96 -1.71
N LEU A 247 -2.03 2.95 -0.99
CA LEU A 247 -1.25 1.87 -1.58
C LEU A 247 -2.11 0.95 -2.44
N LEU A 248 -3.36 0.68 -2.06
CA LEU A 248 -4.33 -0.03 -2.89
C LEU A 248 -4.61 0.73 -4.18
N GLN A 249 -4.92 2.02 -4.09
CA GLN A 249 -5.11 2.87 -5.27
C GLN A 249 -3.89 2.80 -6.19
N ARG A 250 -2.68 2.94 -5.67
CA ARG A 250 -1.44 2.86 -6.45
C ARG A 250 -1.17 1.47 -7.05
N ALA A 251 -1.70 0.40 -6.46
CA ALA A 251 -1.56 -0.97 -6.96
C ALA A 251 -2.37 -1.18 -8.24
N TYR A 252 -3.58 -0.61 -8.29
CA TYR A 252 -4.54 -0.82 -9.38
C TYR A 252 -4.63 0.34 -10.37
N GLU A 253 -4.07 1.52 -10.03
CA GLU A 253 -4.05 2.68 -10.92
C GLU A 253 -3.39 2.35 -12.27
N ARG A 254 -4.15 2.58 -13.36
CA ARG A 254 -3.66 2.40 -14.73
C ARG A 254 -2.61 3.46 -15.06
N LYS A 255 -1.35 3.06 -15.04
CA LYS A 255 -0.21 3.93 -15.40
C LYS A 255 -0.21 4.25 -16.90
N THR A 256 -0.14 5.54 -17.24
CA THR A 256 0.06 6.00 -18.62
C THR A 256 1.44 5.63 -19.17
N SER A 257 1.61 5.56 -20.50
CA SER A 257 2.91 5.26 -21.13
C SER A 257 4.03 6.21 -20.70
N ARG A 258 3.72 7.50 -20.50
CA ARG A 258 4.67 8.50 -20.00
C ARG A 258 5.14 8.19 -18.57
N GLN A 259 4.21 7.82 -17.68
CA GLN A 259 4.53 7.42 -16.32
C GLN A 259 5.30 6.09 -16.27
N LYS A 260 5.07 5.18 -17.22
CA LYS A 260 5.82 3.92 -17.34
C LYS A 260 7.30 4.15 -17.69
N ASN A 261 7.61 5.12 -18.55
CA ASN A 261 8.97 5.36 -19.06
C ASN A 261 9.78 6.39 -18.27
N TRP A 262 9.12 7.23 -17.45
CA TRP A 262 9.81 8.25 -16.63
C TRP A 262 10.99 7.72 -15.77
N PRO A 263 10.89 6.57 -15.07
CA PRO A 263 12.00 6.04 -14.27
C PRO A 263 13.24 5.71 -15.12
N TRP A 264 13.05 5.30 -16.37
CA TRP A 264 14.15 5.07 -17.30
C TRP A 264 14.83 6.36 -17.71
N PHE A 265 14.04 7.37 -18.07
CA PHE A 265 14.58 8.69 -18.38
C PHE A 265 15.31 9.30 -17.18
N ALA A 266 14.71 9.24 -15.99
CA ALA A 266 15.34 9.71 -14.75
C ALA A 266 16.63 8.94 -14.44
N ALA A 267 16.61 7.61 -14.51
CA ALA A 267 17.77 6.76 -14.22
C ALA A 267 18.94 6.99 -15.18
N THR A 268 18.65 7.04 -16.48
CA THR A 268 19.69 7.25 -17.51
C THR A 268 20.27 8.66 -17.45
N THR A 269 19.43 9.68 -17.28
CA THR A 269 19.87 11.09 -17.23
C THR A 269 20.73 11.35 -16.00
N THR A 270 20.25 10.94 -14.82
CA THR A 270 20.99 11.16 -13.56
C THR A 270 22.25 10.30 -13.49
N THR A 271 22.23 9.05 -13.99
CA THR A 271 23.43 8.21 -14.05
C THR A 271 24.47 8.79 -15.00
N THR A 272 24.06 9.29 -16.17
CA THR A 272 24.97 9.97 -17.10
C THR A 272 25.59 11.22 -16.46
N ALA A 273 24.77 12.06 -15.81
CA ALA A 273 25.25 13.24 -15.10
C ALA A 273 26.21 12.87 -13.95
N MET A 274 25.90 11.82 -13.19
CA MET A 274 26.77 11.31 -12.13
C MET A 274 28.10 10.82 -12.70
N ILE A 275 28.09 10.04 -13.79
CA ILE A 275 29.33 9.55 -14.42
C ILE A 275 30.19 10.73 -14.89
N LEU A 276 29.58 11.73 -15.52
CA LEU A 276 30.29 12.92 -16.00
C LEU A 276 30.94 13.68 -14.83
N MET A 277 30.16 13.97 -13.78
CA MET A 277 30.65 14.70 -12.60
C MET A 277 31.71 13.91 -11.84
N SER A 278 31.52 12.59 -11.67
CA SER A 278 32.52 11.71 -11.08
C SER A 278 33.79 11.69 -11.94
N SER A 279 33.70 11.61 -13.26
CA SER A 279 34.87 11.62 -14.14
C SER A 279 35.66 12.92 -14.05
N ILE A 280 34.98 14.07 -13.98
CA ILE A 280 35.60 15.37 -13.75
C ILE A 280 36.30 15.39 -12.38
N ALA A 281 35.63 14.90 -11.34
CA ALA A 281 36.23 14.82 -10.00
C ALA A 281 37.43 13.87 -9.95
N ALA A 282 37.39 12.75 -10.70
CA ALA A 282 38.51 11.83 -10.85
C ALA A 282 39.72 12.54 -11.44
N PHE A 283 39.49 13.30 -12.52
CA PHE A 283 40.53 14.07 -13.20
C PHE A 283 41.13 15.12 -12.26
N ILE A 284 40.30 15.90 -11.57
CA ILE A 284 40.75 16.91 -10.60
C ILE A 284 41.53 16.26 -9.46
N GLY A 285 41.02 15.16 -8.88
CA GLY A 285 41.68 14.45 -7.78
C GLY A 285 43.04 13.89 -8.20
N THR A 286 43.11 13.29 -9.39
CA THR A 286 44.37 12.78 -9.98
C THR A 286 45.36 13.91 -10.25
N ALA A 287 44.90 15.03 -10.83
CA ALA A 287 45.72 16.19 -11.13
C ALA A 287 46.23 16.89 -9.85
N ALA A 288 45.38 17.04 -8.84
CA ALA A 288 45.74 17.67 -7.57
C ALA A 288 46.84 16.90 -6.82
N VAL A 289 46.79 15.57 -6.84
CA VAL A 289 47.86 14.74 -6.26
C VAL A 289 49.12 14.79 -7.13
N GLY A 290 48.98 14.68 -8.46
CA GLY A 290 50.12 14.76 -9.38
C GLY A 290 50.90 16.08 -9.31
N LEU A 291 50.20 17.20 -9.07
CA LEU A 291 50.82 18.51 -8.86
C LEU A 291 51.58 18.62 -7.53
N ARG A 292 51.21 17.83 -6.53
CA ARG A 292 51.75 17.91 -5.16
C ARG A 292 52.94 16.99 -4.92
N THR A 293 52.95 15.81 -5.55
CA THR A 293 53.93 14.75 -5.28
C THR A 293 54.90 14.51 -6.44
N GLY A 294 54.76 15.22 -7.57
CA GLY A 294 55.52 14.95 -8.78
C GLY A 294 55.16 13.57 -9.38
N ALA A 295 56.13 12.92 -10.05
CA ALA A 295 55.90 11.65 -10.75
C ALA A 295 55.84 10.40 -9.84
N LEU A 296 55.67 10.53 -8.51
CA LEU A 296 55.53 9.36 -7.64
C LEU A 296 54.23 8.58 -7.90
N GLU A 297 54.32 7.28 -7.60
CA GLU A 297 53.50 6.11 -7.87
C GLU A 297 52.10 6.28 -8.47
N SER A 298 51.85 5.55 -9.57
CA SER A 298 50.56 5.40 -10.26
C SER A 298 49.41 4.99 -9.33
N LEU A 299 49.71 4.25 -8.25
CA LEU A 299 48.73 3.77 -7.27
C LEU A 299 48.12 4.92 -6.45
N THR A 300 48.93 5.91 -6.04
CA THR A 300 48.45 7.06 -5.25
C THR A 300 47.60 8.02 -6.10
N ARG A 301 47.99 8.24 -7.35
CA ARG A 301 47.24 9.06 -8.32
C ARG A 301 45.91 8.41 -8.71
N GLY A 302 45.93 7.12 -9.05
CA GLY A 302 44.72 6.37 -9.40
C GLY A 302 43.75 6.21 -8.23
N GLY A 303 44.27 5.97 -7.02
CA GLY A 303 43.47 5.90 -5.80
C GLY A 303 42.76 7.21 -5.48
N ALA A 304 43.44 8.36 -5.61
CA ALA A 304 42.84 9.67 -5.37
C ALA A 304 41.69 9.98 -6.34
N GLY A 305 41.82 9.62 -7.62
CA GLY A 305 40.75 9.73 -8.60
C GLY A 305 39.53 8.90 -8.21
N LEU A 306 39.72 7.63 -7.85
CA LEU A 306 38.64 6.74 -7.41
C LEU A 306 37.95 7.21 -6.12
N VAL A 307 38.70 7.77 -5.17
CA VAL A 307 38.15 8.38 -3.96
C VAL A 307 37.25 9.56 -4.32
N ALA A 308 37.74 10.49 -5.14
CA ALA A 308 36.96 11.65 -5.58
C ALA A 308 35.68 11.24 -6.31
N MET A 309 35.76 10.26 -7.21
CA MET A 309 34.58 9.68 -7.88
C MET A 309 33.56 9.12 -6.90
N SER A 310 34.03 8.33 -5.94
CA SER A 310 33.19 7.64 -4.97
C SER A 310 32.52 8.63 -4.01
N LEU A 311 33.23 9.69 -3.60
CA LEU A 311 32.67 10.77 -2.79
C LEU A 311 31.58 11.53 -3.54
N VAL A 312 31.80 11.85 -4.83
CA VAL A 312 30.76 12.48 -5.66
C VAL A 312 29.54 11.57 -5.80
N ALA A 313 29.74 10.29 -6.13
CA ALA A 313 28.65 9.33 -6.25
C ALA A 313 27.84 9.22 -4.95
N LEU A 314 28.50 9.19 -3.79
CA LEU A 314 27.84 9.19 -2.47
C LEU A 314 27.13 10.51 -2.16
N ALA A 315 27.73 11.64 -2.49
CA ALA A 315 27.16 12.97 -2.30
C ALA A 315 25.88 13.16 -3.12
N PHE A 316 25.72 12.47 -4.25
CA PHE A 316 24.45 12.42 -4.98
C PHE A 316 23.52 11.30 -4.48
N ALA A 317 24.06 10.11 -4.19
CA ALA A 317 23.26 8.96 -3.79
C ALA A 317 22.50 9.21 -2.48
N LEU A 318 23.20 9.69 -1.45
CA LEU A 318 22.61 9.88 -0.12
C LEU A 318 21.42 10.85 -0.16
N PRO A 319 21.56 12.12 -0.60
CA PRO A 319 20.42 13.04 -0.66
C PRO A 319 19.30 12.51 -1.56
N THR A 320 19.63 11.91 -2.71
CA THR A 320 18.62 11.34 -3.60
C THR A 320 17.79 10.27 -2.89
N THR A 321 18.43 9.35 -2.16
CA THR A 321 17.71 8.33 -1.39
C THR A 321 16.89 8.92 -0.24
N PHE A 322 17.39 9.92 0.48
CA PHE A 322 16.65 10.54 1.59
C PHE A 322 15.45 11.37 1.10
N SER A 323 15.64 12.19 0.06
CA SER A 323 14.59 13.03 -0.52
C SER A 323 13.53 12.20 -1.25
N ALA A 324 13.94 11.22 -2.07
CA ALA A 324 13.00 10.42 -2.87
C ALA A 324 12.29 9.30 -2.09
N SER A 325 12.68 9.06 -0.83
CA SER A 325 12.05 8.03 0.00
C SER A 325 11.00 8.56 0.97
N GLU A 326 10.75 9.87 1.03
CA GLU A 326 9.86 10.46 2.04
C GLU A 326 10.23 10.01 3.47
N ARG A 327 11.55 9.95 3.76
CA ARG A 327 12.12 9.43 5.01
C ARG A 327 11.97 7.91 5.21
N ARG A 328 11.83 7.14 4.14
CA ARG A 328 11.81 5.66 4.15
C ARG A 328 13.06 5.06 3.49
N PRO A 329 14.27 5.30 4.04
CA PRO A 329 15.52 4.94 3.38
C PRO A 329 15.69 3.41 3.19
N TRP A 330 14.97 2.59 3.95
CA TRP A 330 14.96 1.14 3.77
C TRP A 330 14.42 0.69 2.40
N LEU A 331 13.55 1.49 1.75
CA LEU A 331 13.09 1.22 0.39
C LEU A 331 14.25 1.18 -0.61
N TYR A 332 15.27 2.00 -0.35
CA TYR A 332 16.51 2.09 -1.12
C TYR A 332 17.61 1.19 -0.54
N GLY A 333 17.30 0.30 0.41
CA GLY A 333 18.20 -0.75 0.87
C GLY A 333 19.11 -0.36 2.03
N TRP A 334 18.92 0.83 2.60
CA TRP A 334 19.57 1.26 3.83
C TRP A 334 18.95 0.59 5.06
N ARG A 335 19.10 -0.73 5.14
CA ARG A 335 18.59 -1.58 6.23
C ARG A 335 19.47 -2.79 6.41
N ARG A 336 19.32 -3.48 7.55
CA ARG A 336 20.03 -4.76 7.77
C ARG A 336 19.51 -5.84 6.80
N PRO A 337 20.38 -6.74 6.32
CA PRO A 337 20.00 -7.75 5.33
C PRO A 337 19.04 -8.80 5.89
N ALA A 338 17.95 -9.08 5.19
CA ALA A 338 17.00 -10.14 5.53
C ALA A 338 17.35 -11.46 4.84
N GLY A 339 16.99 -12.58 5.47
CA GLY A 339 17.27 -13.92 4.93
C GLY A 339 18.75 -14.23 4.72
N HIS A 340 19.01 -15.42 4.17
CA HIS A 340 20.36 -15.91 3.86
C HIS A 340 20.51 -16.36 2.39
N ASP A 341 19.42 -16.43 1.63
CA ASP A 341 19.40 -16.89 0.23
C ASP A 341 20.33 -16.10 -0.70
N TRP A 342 20.60 -14.85 -0.37
CA TRP A 342 21.54 -14.01 -1.12
C TRP A 342 22.98 -14.55 -1.09
N LEU A 343 23.36 -15.38 -0.11
CA LEU A 343 24.68 -16.00 -0.04
C LEU A 343 24.98 -16.89 -1.24
N TYR A 344 23.96 -17.54 -1.83
CA TYR A 344 24.12 -18.38 -3.01
C TYR A 344 24.60 -17.61 -4.25
N LEU A 345 24.46 -16.29 -4.26
CA LEU A 345 24.89 -15.42 -5.36
C LEU A 345 26.31 -14.86 -5.17
N VAL A 346 26.88 -14.94 -3.96
CA VAL A 346 28.25 -14.46 -3.69
C VAL A 346 29.28 -15.15 -4.60
N PRO A 347 29.25 -16.48 -4.81
CA PRO A 347 30.17 -17.13 -5.75
C PRO A 347 30.07 -16.57 -7.17
N ALA A 348 28.87 -16.21 -7.64
CA ALA A 348 28.70 -15.60 -8.96
C ALA A 348 29.38 -14.22 -9.07
N VAL A 349 29.30 -13.41 -8.00
CA VAL A 349 30.01 -12.11 -7.94
C VAL A 349 31.52 -12.32 -8.01
N LEU A 350 32.06 -13.30 -7.25
CA LEU A 350 33.48 -13.64 -7.26
C LEU A 350 33.95 -14.08 -8.66
N LEU A 351 33.23 -15.01 -9.27
CA LEU A 351 33.56 -15.53 -10.61
C LEU A 351 33.51 -14.42 -11.68
N CYS A 352 32.56 -13.49 -11.60
CA CYS A 352 32.49 -12.37 -12.53
C CYS A 352 33.61 -11.34 -12.31
N ALA A 353 34.23 -11.28 -11.13
CA ALA A 353 35.34 -10.38 -10.85
C ALA A 353 36.70 -10.94 -11.30
N LEU A 354 36.84 -12.26 -11.49
CA LEU A 354 38.12 -12.86 -11.92
C LEU A 354 38.60 -12.33 -13.29
N PRO A 355 37.76 -12.22 -14.34
CA PRO A 355 38.19 -11.68 -15.64
C PRO A 355 38.60 -10.21 -15.56
N ALA A 356 38.07 -9.44 -14.61
CA ALA A 356 38.47 -8.05 -14.41
C ALA A 356 39.93 -7.91 -13.96
N ASN A 357 40.48 -8.94 -13.31
CA ASN A 357 41.88 -8.96 -12.87
C ASN A 357 42.87 -9.01 -14.04
N ALA A 358 42.44 -9.44 -15.23
CA ALA A 358 43.25 -9.37 -16.44
C ALA A 358 43.63 -7.93 -16.83
N LEU A 359 42.91 -6.93 -16.28
CA LEU A 359 43.12 -5.50 -16.52
C LEU A 359 43.89 -4.80 -15.38
N ALA A 360 44.22 -5.52 -14.30
CA ALA A 360 44.98 -4.96 -13.18
C ALA A 360 46.47 -4.79 -13.56
N PRO A 361 47.15 -3.71 -13.11
CA PRO A 361 48.58 -3.54 -13.34
C PRO A 361 49.38 -4.69 -12.72
N LYS A 362 50.18 -5.39 -13.53
CA LYS A 362 50.91 -6.61 -13.11
C LYS A 362 52.11 -6.36 -12.19
N ASN A 363 52.55 -5.10 -12.05
CA ASN A 363 53.76 -4.73 -11.32
C ASN A 363 53.41 -3.68 -10.26
N LEU A 364 52.91 -4.14 -9.10
CA LEU A 364 52.73 -3.29 -7.93
C LEU A 364 53.63 -3.86 -6.82
N GLU A 365 54.68 -3.12 -6.48
CA GLU A 365 55.45 -3.36 -5.27
C GLU A 365 54.64 -2.80 -4.10
N TYR A 366 54.24 -3.66 -3.15
CA TYR A 366 53.32 -3.26 -2.08
C TYR A 366 54.04 -3.06 -0.75
N GLU A 367 54.05 -1.82 -0.28
CA GLU A 367 54.37 -1.47 1.11
C GLU A 367 53.10 -1.58 1.97
N THR A 368 53.18 -1.92 3.27
CA THR A 368 52.01 -2.19 4.12
C THR A 368 50.99 -1.03 4.17
N ALA A 369 51.47 0.21 4.11
CA ALA A 369 50.63 1.42 4.05
C ALA A 369 49.85 1.54 2.74
N SER A 370 50.41 1.04 1.63
CA SER A 370 49.74 1.02 0.32
C SER A 370 48.56 0.03 0.29
N LEU A 371 48.67 -1.10 1.01
CA LEU A 371 47.60 -2.09 1.14
C LEU A 371 46.40 -1.55 1.95
N VAL A 372 46.67 -0.86 3.06
CA VAL A 372 45.62 -0.22 3.87
C VAL A 372 44.88 0.83 3.02
N THR A 373 45.62 1.65 2.29
CA THR A 373 45.05 2.68 1.42
C THR A 373 44.20 2.04 0.32
N ALA A 374 44.70 1.02 -0.37
CA ALA A 374 43.95 0.29 -1.39
C ALA A 374 42.67 -0.34 -0.84
N PHE A 375 42.71 -0.94 0.36
CA PHE A 375 41.53 -1.50 1.01
C PHE A 375 40.47 -0.44 1.31
N VAL A 376 40.87 0.73 1.83
CA VAL A 376 39.94 1.85 2.09
C VAL A 376 39.31 2.35 0.79
N VAL A 377 40.08 2.49 -0.29
CA VAL A 377 39.57 2.90 -1.61
C VAL A 377 38.55 1.89 -2.14
N VAL A 378 38.84 0.59 -2.04
CA VAL A 378 37.91 -0.49 -2.44
C VAL A 378 36.62 -0.45 -1.62
N CYS A 379 36.72 -0.29 -0.29
CA CYS A 379 35.55 -0.17 0.57
C CYS A 379 34.68 1.02 0.17
N LEU A 380 35.29 2.19 -0.05
CA LEU A 380 34.58 3.40 -0.44
C LEU A 380 33.90 3.25 -1.81
N ALA A 381 34.60 2.67 -2.78
CA ALA A 381 34.05 2.41 -4.11
C ALA A 381 32.90 1.39 -4.09
N ALA A 382 33.01 0.33 -3.27
CA ALA A 382 31.94 -0.65 -3.09
C ALA A 382 30.68 -0.01 -2.50
N VAL A 383 30.83 0.82 -1.45
CA VAL A 383 29.69 1.55 -0.86
C VAL A 383 29.09 2.52 -1.87
N ALA A 384 29.90 3.29 -2.60
CA ALA A 384 29.43 4.26 -3.58
C ALA A 384 28.66 3.60 -4.74
N THR A 385 29.19 2.52 -5.30
CA THR A 385 28.55 1.80 -6.41
C THR A 385 27.25 1.13 -5.96
N GLU A 386 27.22 0.48 -4.80
CA GLU A 386 26.00 -0.13 -4.29
C GLU A 386 24.94 0.92 -3.92
N ALA A 387 25.33 2.03 -3.28
CA ALA A 387 24.42 3.13 -2.98
C ALA A 387 23.80 3.73 -4.25
N TRP A 388 24.58 3.90 -5.33
CA TRP A 388 24.07 4.43 -6.58
C TRP A 388 23.21 3.42 -7.35
N PHE A 389 23.75 2.25 -7.68
CA PHE A 389 23.07 1.33 -8.58
C PHE A 389 21.98 0.50 -7.88
N ARG A 390 22.21 0.05 -6.66
CA ARG A 390 21.30 -0.83 -5.90
C ARG A 390 20.46 -0.06 -4.90
N GLY A 391 20.91 1.13 -4.51
CA GLY A 391 20.10 2.12 -3.84
C GLY A 391 19.25 2.91 -4.82
N VAL A 392 19.83 3.92 -5.47
CA VAL A 392 19.09 4.92 -6.26
C VAL A 392 18.46 4.33 -7.53
N VAL A 393 19.28 3.79 -8.44
CA VAL A 393 18.82 3.35 -9.77
C VAL A 393 17.80 2.21 -9.65
N HIS A 394 18.10 1.20 -8.85
CA HIS A 394 17.17 0.10 -8.55
C HIS A 394 15.90 0.62 -7.85
N GLY A 395 16.06 1.50 -6.85
CA GLY A 395 14.95 2.07 -6.07
C GLY A 395 13.91 2.84 -6.90
N TRP A 396 14.31 3.50 -7.99
CA TRP A 396 13.36 4.17 -8.90
C TRP A 396 12.39 3.21 -9.60
N TYR A 397 12.75 1.94 -9.71
CA TYR A 397 11.93 0.91 -10.35
C TYR A 397 11.11 0.07 -9.37
N LEU A 398 11.35 0.23 -8.07
CA LEU A 398 10.74 -0.56 -7.00
C LEU A 398 9.19 -0.57 -7.06
N PHE A 399 8.58 0.54 -7.48
CA PHE A 399 7.11 0.71 -7.57
C PHE A 399 6.50 0.44 -8.95
N ARG A 400 7.29 -0.11 -9.89
CA ARG A 400 6.94 -0.14 -11.32
C ARG A 400 6.86 -1.54 -11.91
N GLY A 401 7.17 -2.56 -11.12
CA GLY A 401 7.04 -3.96 -11.51
C GLY A 401 7.37 -4.88 -10.35
N PRO A 402 7.15 -6.20 -10.52
CA PRO A 402 7.49 -7.18 -9.52
C PRO A 402 9.00 -7.21 -9.28
N THR A 403 9.39 -7.28 -8.01
CA THR A 403 10.75 -7.52 -7.54
C THR A 403 10.83 -8.89 -6.86
N GLN A 404 12.02 -9.46 -6.75
CA GLN A 404 12.18 -10.69 -5.97
C GLN A 404 11.81 -10.44 -4.49
N ARG A 405 11.17 -11.44 -3.90
CA ARG A 405 10.92 -11.51 -2.46
C ARG A 405 12.02 -12.33 -1.79
N VAL A 406 12.32 -12.05 -0.52
CA VAL A 406 13.34 -12.78 0.28
C VAL A 406 13.15 -14.30 0.16
N ASP A 407 11.94 -14.78 0.43
CA ASP A 407 11.57 -16.21 0.36
C ASP A 407 10.76 -16.55 -0.91
N GLY A 408 10.92 -15.75 -1.97
CA GLY A 408 10.14 -15.87 -3.21
C GLY A 408 10.77 -16.78 -4.27
N ARG A 409 10.04 -16.94 -5.37
CA ARG A 409 10.61 -17.54 -6.59
C ARG A 409 11.73 -16.64 -7.15
N TRP A 410 12.78 -17.28 -7.66
CA TRP A 410 13.87 -16.60 -8.35
C TRP A 410 13.36 -16.00 -9.67
N MET A 411 13.59 -14.71 -9.89
CA MET A 411 13.19 -14.02 -11.11
C MET A 411 14.10 -12.83 -11.40
N LEU A 412 14.46 -12.57 -12.65
CA LEU A 412 15.19 -11.34 -12.97
C LEU A 412 14.19 -10.18 -13.10
N SER A 413 14.18 -9.26 -12.14
CA SER A 413 13.28 -8.10 -12.17
C SER A 413 13.74 -7.05 -13.19
N ARG A 414 12.82 -6.15 -13.57
CA ARG A 414 13.18 -4.98 -14.40
C ARG A 414 14.14 -4.04 -13.67
N ALA A 415 13.96 -3.86 -12.37
CA ALA A 415 14.85 -3.04 -11.55
C ALA A 415 16.28 -3.59 -11.55
N ALA A 416 16.42 -4.91 -11.41
CA ALA A 416 17.69 -5.59 -11.47
C ALA A 416 18.32 -5.49 -12.87
N SER A 417 17.53 -5.70 -13.92
CA SER A 417 18.02 -5.62 -15.31
C SER A 417 18.58 -4.23 -15.65
N VAL A 418 17.82 -3.17 -15.35
CA VAL A 418 18.24 -1.78 -15.66
C VAL A 418 19.44 -1.36 -14.81
N SER A 419 19.41 -1.64 -13.51
CA SER A 419 20.54 -1.35 -12.61
C SER A 419 21.82 -2.02 -13.08
N SER A 420 21.74 -3.29 -13.50
CA SER A 420 22.88 -4.07 -13.99
C SER A 420 23.43 -3.56 -15.32
N PHE A 421 22.54 -3.18 -16.25
CA PHE A 421 22.93 -2.61 -17.53
C PHE A 421 23.65 -1.26 -17.36
N LEU A 422 23.12 -0.38 -16.52
CA LEU A 422 23.76 0.90 -16.23
C LEU A 422 25.08 0.72 -15.48
N TYR A 423 25.15 -0.23 -14.54
CA TYR A 423 26.39 -0.58 -13.86
C TYR A 423 27.46 -1.07 -14.85
N MET A 424 27.09 -1.96 -15.79
CA MET A 424 28.00 -2.41 -16.86
C MET A 424 28.52 -1.25 -17.70
N LEU A 425 27.64 -0.34 -18.14
CA LEU A 425 28.04 0.82 -18.94
C LEU A 425 29.01 1.71 -18.17
N SER A 426 28.73 2.00 -16.90
CA SER A 426 29.62 2.77 -16.03
C SER A 426 30.96 2.07 -15.81
N TYR A 427 30.95 0.74 -15.66
CA TYR A 427 32.16 -0.06 -15.52
C TYR A 427 33.05 0.00 -16.76
N ILE A 428 32.47 -0.13 -17.96
CA ILE A 428 33.18 -0.01 -19.23
C ILE A 428 33.75 1.40 -19.41
N LEU A 429 32.95 2.45 -19.14
CA LEU A 429 33.41 3.84 -19.23
C LEU A 429 34.54 4.14 -18.25
N LEU A 430 34.48 3.60 -17.03
CA LEU A 430 35.54 3.74 -16.05
C LEU A 430 36.82 3.02 -16.50
N ALA A 431 36.70 1.79 -17.00
CA ALA A 431 37.84 1.07 -17.57
C ALA A 431 38.46 1.83 -18.75
N TYR A 432 37.64 2.46 -19.59
CA TYR A 432 38.10 3.29 -20.71
C TYR A 432 38.86 4.53 -20.22
N ALA A 433 38.28 5.27 -19.28
CA ALA A 433 38.91 6.45 -18.69
C ALA A 433 40.23 6.12 -17.98
N TRP A 434 40.26 4.99 -17.24
CA TRP A 434 41.47 4.50 -16.57
C TRP A 434 42.58 4.16 -17.56
N ASN A 435 42.27 3.48 -18.66
CA ASN A 435 43.26 3.13 -19.68
C ASN A 435 43.82 4.36 -20.39
N ILE A 436 42.97 5.34 -20.75
CA ILE A 436 43.43 6.62 -21.32
C ILE A 436 44.36 7.35 -20.37
N THR A 437 43.98 7.47 -19.10
CA THR A 437 44.74 8.24 -18.10
C THR A 437 46.13 7.64 -17.85
N ASN A 438 46.25 6.31 -17.96
CA ASN A 438 47.50 5.58 -17.75
C ASN A 438 48.24 5.23 -19.05
N ALA A 439 47.79 5.74 -20.21
CA ALA A 439 48.33 5.42 -21.53
C ALA A 439 48.40 3.91 -21.85
N ASN A 440 47.53 3.12 -21.23
CA ASN A 440 47.40 1.70 -21.52
C ASN A 440 46.50 1.52 -22.76
N PRO A 441 46.80 0.55 -23.65
CA PRO A 441 45.90 0.22 -24.72
C PRO A 441 44.57 -0.25 -24.13
N PHE A 442 43.47 0.36 -24.55
CA PHE A 442 42.15 -0.18 -24.21
C PHE A 442 42.05 -1.61 -24.77
N PRO A 443 41.44 -2.56 -24.04
CA PRO A 443 41.30 -3.94 -24.51
C PRO A 443 40.74 -4.01 -25.93
N GLN A 444 41.47 -4.69 -26.81
CA GLN A 444 41.17 -4.78 -28.24
C GLN A 444 40.79 -6.19 -28.67
N SER A 445 41.11 -7.20 -27.86
CA SER A 445 40.71 -8.56 -28.18
C SER A 445 39.23 -8.79 -27.82
N PRO A 446 38.51 -9.61 -28.61
CA PRO A 446 37.14 -10.00 -28.28
C PRO A 446 37.02 -10.62 -26.88
N PHE A 447 38.07 -11.31 -26.41
CA PHE A 447 38.11 -11.95 -25.11
C PHE A 447 38.17 -10.94 -23.95
N GLU A 448 38.98 -9.88 -24.06
CA GLU A 448 39.06 -8.84 -23.03
C GLU A 448 37.78 -8.01 -22.97
N ILE A 449 37.16 -7.72 -24.13
CA ILE A 449 35.87 -7.05 -24.20
C ILE A 449 34.78 -7.93 -23.55
N ALA A 450 34.76 -9.23 -23.85
CA ALA A 450 33.84 -10.17 -23.21
C ALA A 450 34.06 -10.23 -21.69
N SER A 451 35.31 -10.18 -21.24
CA SER A 451 35.67 -10.14 -19.81
C SER A 451 35.11 -8.90 -19.11
N LEU A 452 35.21 -7.71 -19.72
CA LEU A 452 34.61 -6.47 -19.22
C LEU A 452 33.08 -6.58 -19.11
N VAL A 453 32.44 -7.16 -20.13
CA VAL A 453 30.99 -7.34 -20.16
C VAL A 453 30.53 -8.34 -19.10
N ILE A 454 31.25 -9.45 -18.91
CA ILE A 454 30.94 -10.45 -17.88
C ILE A 454 31.09 -9.83 -16.48
N ALA A 455 32.18 -9.10 -16.24
CA ALA A 455 32.41 -8.43 -14.96
C ALA A 455 31.35 -7.37 -14.66
N GLY A 456 31.01 -6.53 -15.64
CA GLY A 456 29.99 -5.50 -15.50
C GLY A 456 28.57 -6.07 -15.41
N LEU A 457 28.12 -6.80 -16.43
CA LEU A 457 26.73 -7.26 -16.52
C LEU A 457 26.46 -8.47 -15.61
N GLY A 458 27.32 -9.49 -15.64
CA GLY A 458 27.16 -10.69 -14.82
C GLY A 458 27.27 -10.38 -13.33
N GLY A 459 28.33 -9.67 -12.95
CA GLY A 459 28.49 -9.15 -11.59
C GLY A 459 27.35 -8.21 -11.20
N GLY A 460 26.92 -7.36 -12.13
CA GLY A 460 25.81 -6.45 -11.93
C GLY A 460 24.48 -7.15 -11.62
N VAL A 461 24.15 -8.20 -12.38
CA VAL A 461 22.94 -9.01 -12.18
C VAL A 461 22.99 -9.72 -10.85
N ALA A 462 24.11 -10.36 -10.51
CA ALA A 462 24.27 -11.03 -9.23
C ALA A 462 24.09 -10.07 -8.05
N LEU A 463 24.73 -8.89 -8.09
CA LEU A 463 24.60 -7.86 -7.05
C LEU A 463 23.17 -7.30 -6.95
N ALA A 464 22.49 -7.09 -8.08
CA ALA A 464 21.11 -6.64 -8.07
C ALA A 464 20.14 -7.69 -7.49
N MET A 465 20.36 -8.97 -7.76
CA MET A 465 19.59 -10.05 -7.14
C MET A 465 19.90 -10.20 -5.64
N ILE A 466 21.16 -10.02 -5.22
CA ILE A 466 21.55 -9.94 -3.81
C ILE A 466 20.77 -8.82 -3.11
N ARG A 467 20.66 -7.64 -3.73
CA ARG A 467 19.92 -6.50 -3.20
C ARG A 467 18.44 -6.79 -2.97
N GLU A 468 17.79 -7.52 -3.88
CA GLU A 468 16.38 -7.88 -3.73
C GLU A 468 16.18 -8.98 -2.68
N ARG A 469 17.03 -10.01 -2.69
CA ARG A 469 16.96 -11.14 -1.75
C ARG A 469 17.29 -10.76 -0.31
N SER A 470 18.20 -9.81 -0.12
CA SER A 470 18.55 -9.31 1.20
C SER A 470 17.75 -8.07 1.62
N LEU A 471 17.05 -7.44 0.67
CA LEU A 471 16.43 -6.13 0.84
C LEU A 471 17.42 -5.05 1.33
N SER A 472 18.73 -5.25 1.14
CA SER A 472 19.81 -4.42 1.67
C SER A 472 20.92 -4.22 0.63
N ILE A 473 21.60 -3.08 0.69
CA ILE A 473 22.81 -2.84 -0.12
C ILE A 473 24.07 -3.47 0.51
N TRP A 474 24.07 -3.71 1.82
CA TRP A 474 25.28 -4.11 2.55
C TRP A 474 25.87 -5.47 2.13
N PRO A 475 25.06 -6.49 1.81
CA PRO A 475 25.61 -7.73 1.26
C PRO A 475 26.29 -7.56 -0.09
N GLY A 476 25.77 -6.66 -0.94
CA GLY A 476 26.42 -6.28 -2.20
C GLY A 476 27.79 -5.63 -1.95
N VAL A 477 27.85 -4.72 -0.97
CA VAL A 477 29.11 -4.07 -0.55
C VAL A 477 30.13 -5.11 -0.10
N GLY A 478 29.72 -6.03 0.79
CA GLY A 478 30.58 -7.10 1.27
C GLY A 478 31.05 -8.04 0.15
N ALA A 479 30.15 -8.40 -0.77
CA ALA A 479 30.49 -9.25 -1.93
C ALA A 479 31.49 -8.56 -2.86
N GLN A 480 31.35 -7.26 -3.13
CA GLN A 480 32.31 -6.51 -3.93
C GLN A 480 33.69 -6.39 -3.26
N ILE A 481 33.75 -6.11 -1.95
CA ILE A 481 35.01 -6.04 -1.20
C ILE A 481 35.71 -7.39 -1.23
N LEU A 482 34.97 -8.48 -0.99
CA LEU A 482 35.52 -9.84 -1.06
C LEU A 482 36.02 -10.15 -2.47
N ALA A 483 35.25 -9.82 -3.51
CA ALA A 483 35.64 -10.04 -4.90
C ALA A 483 36.91 -9.29 -5.29
N ALA A 484 37.02 -8.02 -4.91
CA ALA A 484 38.22 -7.23 -5.14
C ALA A 484 39.43 -7.77 -4.37
N THR A 485 39.24 -8.25 -3.14
CA THR A 485 40.31 -8.83 -2.33
C THR A 485 40.81 -10.16 -2.91
N VAL A 486 39.89 -11.03 -3.35
CA VAL A 486 40.24 -12.32 -3.98
C VAL A 486 40.94 -12.10 -5.32
N ALA A 487 40.41 -11.20 -6.16
CA ALA A 487 41.03 -10.86 -7.44
C ALA A 487 42.44 -10.27 -7.23
N GLY A 488 42.59 -9.31 -6.31
CA GLY A 488 43.89 -8.72 -5.97
C GLY A 488 44.89 -9.71 -5.38
N GLY A 489 44.43 -10.61 -4.50
CA GLY A 489 45.26 -11.68 -3.92
C GLY A 489 45.77 -12.68 -4.96
N LEU A 490 44.95 -13.02 -5.96
CA LEU A 490 45.37 -13.88 -7.07
C LEU A 490 46.38 -13.18 -7.99
N ALA A 491 46.23 -11.87 -8.21
CA ALA A 491 47.22 -11.08 -8.96
C ALA A 491 48.60 -11.10 -8.27
N LEU A 492 48.59 -10.95 -6.94
CA LEU A 492 49.79 -10.96 -6.09
C LEU A 492 50.49 -12.32 -6.03
N GLY A 493 49.74 -13.41 -6.07
CA GLY A 493 50.28 -14.77 -6.00
C GLY A 493 50.97 -15.26 -7.28
N GLY A 494 51.00 -14.45 -8.35
CA GLY A 494 51.56 -14.85 -9.65
C GLY A 494 50.80 -15.99 -10.34
N VAL A 495 49.61 -16.33 -9.85
CA VAL A 495 48.77 -17.39 -10.41
C VAL A 495 48.00 -16.78 -11.58
N SER A 496 48.59 -16.82 -12.78
CA SER A 496 47.85 -16.62 -14.02
C SER A 496 46.89 -17.80 -14.16
N LEU A 497 45.59 -17.58 -13.96
CA LEU A 497 44.58 -18.61 -14.20
C LEU A 497 44.30 -18.84 -15.69
N PHE A 498 44.98 -18.13 -16.59
CA PHE A 498 45.00 -18.33 -18.03
C PHE A 498 46.35 -17.95 -18.63
#